data_AF-A0A5R9F6U2-F1
#
_entry.id   AF-A0A5R9F6U2-F1
#
_cell.length_a   1.000
_cell.length_b   1.000
_cell.length_c   1.000
_cell.angle_alpha   90.00
_cell.angle_beta   90.00
_cell.angle_gamma   90.00
#
_symmetry.space_group_name_H-M   'P 1'
#
loop_
_entity.id
_entity.type
_entity.pdbx_description
1 polymer ?
#
loop_
_entity_poly.entity_id
_entity_poly.type
_entity_poly.pdbx_seq_one_letter_code
_entity_poly.pdbx_strand_id
1 'polypeptide(L)' 'MSRPPQSDLPSDLQSVLDRAAEGGRITPEEALDLYRRAPLHALGSAADAVRRRRYAGTEHIATYIIERNINYTNVC' A
#
# COMPACT_ATOMS: atom_id res chain seq x y z
N MET A 1 0.16 18.73 9.80
CA MET A 1 0.51 18.27 8.43
C MET A 1 -0.74 18.37 7.59
N SER A 2 -0.81 19.32 6.65
CA SER A 2 -1.99 19.49 5.79
C SER A 2 -2.15 18.29 4.86
N ARG A 3 -3.38 17.76 4.80
CA ARG A 3 -3.81 16.77 3.82
C ARG A 3 -3.52 17.33 2.42
N PRO A 4 -2.74 16.64 1.56
CA PRO A 4 -2.50 17.10 0.20
C PRO A 4 -3.85 17.21 -0.54
N PRO A 5 -3.97 18.13 -1.53
CA PRO A 5 -5.21 18.33 -2.27
C PRO A 5 -5.61 17.00 -2.88
N GLN A 6 -6.78 16.50 -2.49
CA GLN A 6 -7.35 15.32 -3.11
C GLN A 6 -7.85 15.76 -4.47
N SER A 7 -7.05 15.50 -5.49
CA SER A 7 -7.47 15.54 -6.88
C SER A 7 -8.72 14.67 -7.02
N ASP A 8 -9.74 15.18 -7.70
CA ASP A 8 -11.00 14.46 -7.98
C ASP A 8 -10.70 13.09 -8.63
N LEU A 9 -10.62 12.06 -7.80
CA LEU A 9 -10.38 10.69 -8.26
C LEU A 9 -11.68 10.14 -8.83
N PRO A 10 -11.62 9.35 -9.92
CA PRO A 10 -12.78 8.62 -10.38
C PRO A 10 -13.39 7.82 -9.24
N SER A 11 -14.71 7.89 -9.06
CA SER A 11 -15.44 7.26 -7.95
C SER A 11 -15.08 5.78 -7.77
N ASP A 12 -14.90 5.06 -8.88
CA ASP A 12 -14.52 3.64 -8.85
C ASP A 12 -13.14 3.45 -8.21
N LEU A 13 -12.17 4.30 -8.55
CA LEU A 13 -10.82 4.21 -8.01
C LEU A 13 -10.78 4.56 -6.51
N GLN A 14 -11.57 5.56 -6.11
CA GLN A 14 -11.72 5.92 -4.70
C GLN A 14 -12.35 4.76 -3.91
N SER A 15 -13.38 4.12 -4.45
CA SER A 15 -14.03 2.97 -3.78
C SER A 15 -13.08 1.80 -3.55
N VAL A 16 -12.17 1.53 -4.50
CA VAL A 16 -11.13 0.50 -4.35
C VAL A 16 -10.13 0.89 -3.27
N LEU A 17 -9.69 2.16 -3.24
CA LEU A 17 -8.76 2.66 -2.22
C LEU A 17 -9.38 2.56 -0.81
N ASP A 18 -10.64 2.95 -0.65
CA ASP A 18 -11.35 2.90 0.63
C ASP A 18 -11.50 1.45 1.11
N ARG A 19 -11.95 0.56 0.23
CA ARG A 19 -12.05 -0.88 0.55
C ARG A 19 -10.70 -1.49 0.91
N ALA A 20 -9.64 -1.14 0.19
CA ALA A 20 -8.28 -1.60 0.49
C ALA A 20 -7.80 -1.08 1.85
N ALA A 21 -8.06 0.19 2.17
CA ALA A 21 -7.71 0.81 3.46
C ALA A 21 -8.40 0.11 4.66
N GLU A 22 -9.60 -0.42 4.45
CA GLU A 22 -10.33 -1.21 5.44
C GLU A 22 -9.82 -2.67 5.57
N GLY A 23 -8.87 -3.08 4.72
CA GLY A 23 -8.32 -4.44 4.68
C GLY A 23 -9.09 -5.39 3.77
N GLY A 24 -9.99 -4.88 2.93
CA GLY A 24 -10.66 -5.66 1.90
C GLY A 24 -9.71 -6.09 0.79
N ARG A 25 -10.01 -7.22 0.13
CA ARG A 25 -9.26 -7.66 -1.04
C ARG A 25 -9.56 -6.78 -2.25
N ILE A 26 -8.56 -6.64 -3.12
CA ILE A 26 -8.68 -6.04 -4.45
C ILE A 26 -8.42 -7.11 -5.51
N THR A 27 -9.01 -6.97 -6.70
CA THR A 27 -8.77 -7.87 -7.83
C THR A 27 -7.48 -7.49 -8.59
N PRO A 28 -6.94 -8.38 -9.44
CA PRO A 28 -5.80 -8.04 -10.31
C PRO A 28 -6.08 -6.84 -11.23
N GLU A 29 -7.30 -6.71 -11.75
CA GLU A 29 -7.71 -5.62 -12.64
C GLU A 29 -7.73 -4.29 -11.88
N GLU A 30 -8.29 -4.29 -10.67
CA GLU A 30 -8.28 -3.13 -9.77
C GLU A 30 -6.86 -2.73 -9.35
N ALA A 31 -6.00 -3.72 -9.09
CA ALA A 31 -4.59 -3.48 -8.77
C ALA A 31 -3.83 -2.84 -9.95
N LEU A 32 -4.09 -3.30 -11.17
CA LEU A 32 -3.51 -2.72 -12.38
C LEU A 32 -3.96 -1.27 -12.58
N ASP A 33 -5.23 -1.00 -12.29
CA ASP A 33 -5.80 0.34 -12.37
C ASP A 33 -5.22 1.30 -11.33
N LEU A 34 -5.08 0.85 -10.08
CA LEU A 34 -4.38 1.60 -9.03
C LEU A 34 -2.95 1.91 -9.45
N TYR A 35 -2.23 0.92 -9.98
CA TYR A 35 -0.84 1.09 -10.41
C TYR A 35 -0.69 2.16 -11.51
N ARG A 36 -1.62 2.21 -12.47
CA ARG A 36 -1.56 3.12 -13.62
C ARG A 36 -2.12 4.51 -13.33
N ARG A 37 -3.11 4.61 -12.44
CA ARG A 37 -3.99 5.80 -12.35
C ARG A 37 -4.02 6.45 -10.97
N ALA A 38 -3.67 5.73 -9.89
CA ALA A 38 -3.78 6.29 -8.55
C ALA A 38 -2.67 7.33 -8.27
N PRO A 39 -3.01 8.52 -7.76
CA PRO A 39 -2.04 9.46 -7.25
C PRO A 39 -1.25 8.84 -6.11
N LEU A 40 0.08 9.05 -6.11
CA LEU A 40 1.00 8.44 -5.14
C LEU A 40 0.57 8.70 -3.68
N HIS A 41 0.13 9.93 -3.36
CA HIS A 41 -0.30 10.27 -2.00
C HIS A 41 -1.61 9.59 -1.58
N ALA A 42 -2.55 9.39 -2.51
CA ALA A 42 -3.79 8.68 -2.22
C ALA A 42 -3.51 7.20 -1.97
N LEU A 43 -2.69 6.58 -2.83
CA LEU A 43 -2.24 5.19 -2.68
C LEU A 43 -1.46 4.97 -1.39
N GLY A 44 -0.51 5.87 -1.08
CA GLY A 44 0.27 5.83 0.15
C GLY A 44 -0.57 6.00 1.41
N SER A 45 -1.61 6.84 1.36
CA SER A 45 -2.53 7.04 2.48
C SER A 45 -3.38 5.80 2.74
N ALA A 46 -3.93 5.17 1.70
CA ALA A 46 -4.66 3.90 1.82
C ALA A 46 -3.75 2.76 2.33
N ALA A 47 -2.52 2.69 1.83
CA ALA A 47 -1.52 1.71 2.26
C ALA A 47 -1.11 1.88 3.74
N ASP A 48 -0.88 3.11 4.21
CA ASP A 48 -0.57 3.36 5.63
C ASP A 48 -1.78 3.05 6.52
N ALA A 49 -3.00 3.37 6.08
CA ALA A 49 -4.21 3.05 6.83
C ALA A 49 -4.37 1.53 7.05
N VAL A 50 -4.26 0.72 5.99
CA VAL A 50 -4.36 -0.74 6.13
C VAL A 50 -3.19 -1.32 6.92
N ARG A 51 -1.97 -0.78 6.79
CA ARG A 51 -0.81 -1.16 7.59
C ARG A 51 -1.05 -0.89 9.07
N ARG A 52 -1.49 0.31 9.45
CA ARG A 52 -1.79 0.66 10.85
C ARG A 52 -2.87 -0.23 11.44
N ARG A 53 -3.93 -0.53 10.67
CA ARG A 53 -4.97 -1.47 11.09
C ARG A 53 -4.38 -2.87 11.34
N ARG A 54 -3.57 -3.38 10.41
CA ARG A 54 -2.95 -4.71 10.52
C ARG A 54 -2.05 -4.85 11.75
N TYR A 55 -1.34 -3.78 12.10
CA TYR A 55 -0.37 -3.76 13.20
C TYR A 55 -0.85 -2.97 14.42
N ALA A 56 -2.17 -2.83 14.62
CA ALA A 56 -2.74 -2.02 15.71
C ALA A 56 -2.15 -2.39 17.08
N GLY A 57 -1.73 -1.37 17.85
CA GLY A 57 -0.98 -1.49 19.10
C GLY A 57 0.54 -1.52 18.92
N THR A 58 1.03 -1.77 17.70
CA THR A 58 2.46 -1.86 17.34
C THR A 58 2.79 -1.09 16.06
N GLU A 59 1.89 -0.28 15.54
CA GLU A 59 2.00 0.37 14.24
C GLU A 59 3.12 1.44 14.15
N HIS A 60 3.66 1.83 15.30
CA HIS A 60 4.81 2.73 15.45
C HIS A 60 6.15 1.97 15.44
N ILE A 61 6.12 0.63 15.48
CA ILE A 61 7.30 -0.24 15.47
C ILE A 61 7.58 -0.67 14.02
N ALA A 62 8.80 -0.42 13.56
CA ALA A 62 9.34 -1.01 12.35
C ALA A 62 10.34 -2.10 12.75
N THR A 63 10.11 -3.34 12.30
CA THR A 63 11.05 -4.45 12.51
C THR A 63 12.04 -4.53 11.36
N TYR A 64 13.17 -5.19 11.59
CA TYR A 64 14.21 -5.39 10.58
C TYR A 64 14.61 -6.86 10.54
N ILE A 65 15.06 -7.32 9.37
CA ILE A 65 15.54 -8.67 9.16
C ILE A 65 17.06 -8.65 9.23
N ILE A 66 17.65 -9.51 10.07
CA ILE A 66 19.08 -9.78 10.07
C ILE A 66 19.27 -11.15 9.41
N GLU A 67 19.75 -11.16 8.17
CA GLU A 67 19.95 -12.39 7.41
C GLU A 67 21.33 -12.41 6.76
N ARG A 68 21.88 -13.61 6.55
CA ARG A 68 23.00 -13.84 5.63
C ARG A 68 22.51 -14.63 4.43
N ASN A 69 22.48 -13.99 3.26
CA ASN A 69 22.22 -14.68 1.99
C ASN A 69 23.57 -15.17 1.41
N ILE A 70 23.81 -16.48 1.46
CA ILE A 70 25.04 -17.08 0.94
C ILE A 70 24.79 -17.54 -0.50
N ASN A 71 25.37 -16.85 -1.47
CA ASN A 71 25.40 -17.30 -2.87
C ASN A 71 26.65 -18.14 -3.11
N TYR A 72 26.48 -19.46 -3.21
CA TYR A 72 27.57 -20.41 -3.43
C TYR A 72 28.12 -20.40 -4.86
N THR A 73 27.38 -19.84 -5.82
CA THR A 73 27.79 -19.66 -7.22
C THR A 73 27.07 -18.46 -7.82
N ASN A 74 27.69 -17.82 -8.82
CA ASN A 74 27.12 -16.70 -9.59
C ASN A 74 26.90 -17.06 -11.07
N VAL A 75 26.90 -18.36 -11.41
CA VAL A 75 26.59 -18.85 -12.74
C VAL A 75 25.06 -18.89 -12.91
N CYS A 76 24.57 -18.35 -14.04
CA CYS A 76 23.18 -18.37 -14.46
C CYS A 76 23.02 -19.10 -15.79
#